data_AF-A0A803M6Z9-F1
#
_entry.id   AF-A0A803M6Z9-F1
#
_cell.length_a   1.000
_cell.length_b   1.000
_cell.length_c   1.000
_cell.angle_alpha   90.00
_cell.angle_beta   90.00
_cell.angle_gamma   90.00
#
_symmetry.space_group_name_H-M   'P 1'
#
loop_
_entity.id
_entity.type
_entity.pdbx_description
1 polymer ?
#
loop_
_entity_poly.entity_id
_entity_poly.type
_entity_poly.pdbx_seq_one_letter_code
_entity_poly.pdbx_strand_id
1 'polypeptide(L)'
;MFEELMRMMQLMKDRMPTPRLDEQRSQPKLGYNPKLESPTFDGINPMVWIKKCCKYFNLCKIPDDQKVDLASLNMTGKAKNLISSYLAKRSNVDWSDFMIDVSARFMDERG
;
A
#
# COMPACT_ATOMS: atom_id res chain seq x y z
N MET A 1 -6.60 6.03 -18.32
CA MET A 1 -6.24 6.40 -16.93
C MET A 1 -6.08 5.17 -16.03
N PHE A 2 -7.03 4.23 -16.03
CA PHE A 2 -6.88 2.90 -15.39
C PHE A 2 -5.83 2.02 -16.08
N GLU A 3 -5.83 1.97 -17.42
CA GLU A 3 -4.83 1.24 -18.22
C GLU A 3 -3.39 1.72 -17.97
N GLU A 4 -3.19 3.03 -17.86
CA GLU A 4 -1.88 3.63 -17.59
C GLU A 4 -1.35 3.21 -16.20
N LEU A 5 -2.24 3.10 -15.22
CA LEU A 5 -1.92 2.65 -13.88
C LEU A 5 -1.56 1.16 -13.87
N MET A 6 -2.32 0.32 -14.56
CA MET A 6 -2.02 -1.11 -14.71
C MET A 6 -0.66 -1.31 -15.40
N ARG A 7 -0.37 -0.51 -16.43
CA ARG A 7 0.92 -0.53 -17.14
C ARG A 7 2.07 -0.08 -16.24
N MET A 8 1.88 0.95 -15.41
CA MET A 8 2.86 1.36 -14.40
C MET A 8 3.07 0.31 -13.31
N MET A 9 2.02 -0.36 -12.85
CA MET A 9 2.10 -1.42 -11.85
C MET A 9 2.84 -2.65 -12.39
N GLN A 10 2.60 -3.03 -13.64
CA GLN A 10 3.33 -4.11 -14.31
C GLN A 10 4.82 -3.79 -14.42
N LEU A 11 5.16 -2.57 -14.83
CA LEU A 11 6.54 -2.10 -14.92
C LEU A 11 7.28 -2.03 -13.57
N MET A 12 6.54 -1.91 -12.46
CA MET A 12 7.11 -1.99 -11.10
C MET A 12 7.32 -3.44 -10.67
N LYS A 13 6.40 -4.35 -11.04
CA LYS A 13 6.50 -5.79 -10.75
C LYS A 13 7.69 -6.44 -11.47
N ASP A 14 7.93 -6.08 -12.72
CA ASP A 14 9.04 -6.63 -13.53
C ASP A 14 10.42 -6.11 -13.11
N ARG A 15 10.48 -4.97 -12.41
CA ARG A 15 11.73 -4.36 -11.92
C ARG A 15 12.13 -4.78 -10.51
N MET A 16 11.26 -5.47 -9.78
CA MET A 16 11.54 -5.97 -8.44
C MET A 16 11.92 -7.45 -8.55
N PRO A 17 13.16 -7.84 -8.22
CA PRO A 17 13.54 -9.24 -8.26
C PRO A 17 12.77 -10.00 -7.17
N THR A 18 12.16 -11.12 -7.55
CA THR A 18 11.52 -12.07 -6.64
C THR A 18 12.56 -12.58 -5.63
N PRO A 19 12.31 -12.45 -4.30
CA PRO A 19 13.21 -13.03 -3.32
C PRO A 19 13.21 -14.55 -3.45
N ARG A 20 14.40 -15.14 -3.56
CA ARG A 20 14.57 -16.60 -3.45
C ARG A 20 14.37 -16.97 -1.97
N LEU A 21 13.58 -18.02 -1.74
CA LEU A 21 13.01 -18.39 -0.44
C LEU A 21 14.01 -18.93 0.62
N ASP A 22 15.32 -18.83 0.39
CA ASP A 22 16.32 -19.39 1.30
C ASP A 22 17.44 -18.40 1.56
N GLU A 23 17.25 -17.45 2.49
CA GLU A 23 18.37 -16.84 3.21
C GLU A 23 17.90 -16.16 4.51
N GLN A 24 17.97 -16.96 5.58
CA GLN A 24 18.32 -16.58 6.95
C GLN A 24 17.67 -15.34 7.56
N ARG A 25 16.63 -15.62 8.35
CA ARG A 25 16.21 -15.02 9.63
C ARG A 25 17.27 -14.11 10.30
N SER A 26 17.45 -12.93 9.75
CA SER A 26 17.94 -11.74 10.43
C SER A 26 16.83 -10.73 10.24
N GLN A 27 16.08 -10.43 11.30
CA GLN A 27 15.05 -9.40 11.24
C GLN A 27 15.67 -8.15 10.60
N PRO A 28 15.14 -7.66 9.45
CA PRO A 28 15.51 -6.32 9.04
C PRO A 28 15.05 -5.43 10.18
N LYS A 29 15.99 -4.72 10.84
CA LYS A 29 15.61 -3.53 11.57
C LYS A 29 14.79 -2.73 10.56
N LEU A 30 13.48 -2.60 10.82
CA LEU A 30 12.58 -1.82 9.99
C LEU A 30 13.38 -0.57 9.62
N GLY A 31 13.53 -0.28 8.33
CA GLY A 31 14.26 0.89 7.83
C GLY A 31 13.52 2.19 8.16
N TYR A 32 12.89 2.24 9.34
CA TYR A 32 12.16 3.34 9.91
C TYR A 32 13.16 4.46 10.15
N ASN A 33 13.21 5.38 9.20
CA ASN A 33 13.78 6.68 9.43
C ASN A 33 12.71 7.49 10.18
N PRO A 34 12.84 7.73 11.49
CA PRO A 34 11.80 8.43 12.28
C PRO A 34 11.55 9.87 11.81
N LYS A 35 12.35 10.41 10.88
CA LYS A 35 12.08 11.71 10.23
C LYS A 35 11.05 11.63 9.11
N LEU A 36 10.76 10.43 8.59
CA LEU A 36 9.80 10.25 7.51
C LEU A 36 8.47 9.78 8.12
N GLU A 37 7.48 10.67 8.12
CA GLU A 37 6.15 10.33 8.60
C GLU A 37 5.43 9.39 7.63
N SER A 38 4.71 8.42 8.17
CA SER A 38 3.87 7.53 7.39
C SER A 38 2.70 8.34 6.78
N PRO A 39 2.41 8.18 5.48
CA PRO A 39 1.34 8.92 4.84
C PRO A 39 -0.04 8.51 5.38
N THR A 40 -0.80 9.50 5.85
CA THR A 40 -2.17 9.30 6.32
C THR A 40 -3.19 9.44 5.18
N PHE A 41 -4.34 8.76 5.33
CA PHE A 41 -5.44 8.81 4.37
C PHE A 41 -6.77 9.05 5.05
N ASP A 42 -7.51 10.03 4.57
CA ASP A 42 -8.85 10.41 5.06
C ASP A 42 -9.98 10.00 4.09
N GLY A 43 -9.63 9.49 2.91
CA GLY A 43 -10.54 9.16 1.82
C GLY A 43 -10.35 10.04 0.57
N ILE A 44 -9.57 11.11 0.66
CA ILE A 44 -9.44 12.09 -0.43
C ILE A 44 -8.17 11.82 -1.26
N ASN A 45 -8.29 11.93 -2.58
CA ASN A 45 -7.18 11.79 -3.53
C ASN A 45 -6.39 10.46 -3.36
N PRO A 46 -7.04 9.29 -3.47
CA PRO A 46 -6.42 7.98 -3.24
C PRO A 46 -5.14 7.77 -4.05
N MET A 47 -5.11 8.25 -5.30
CA MET A 47 -3.94 8.17 -6.18
C MET A 47 -2.70 8.91 -5.64
N VAL A 48 -2.90 10.08 -5.03
CA VAL A 48 -1.80 10.86 -4.44
C VAL A 48 -1.30 10.16 -3.18
N TRP A 49 -2.21 9.65 -2.36
CA TRP A 49 -1.85 8.90 -1.16
C TRP A 49 -1.08 7.61 -1.50
N ILE A 50 -1.55 6.81 -2.46
CA ILE A 50 -0.88 5.59 -2.93
C ILE A 50 0.55 5.89 -3.40
N LYS A 51 0.75 6.97 -4.17
CA LYS A 51 2.10 7.39 -4.61
C LYS A 51 3.02 7.70 -3.41
N LYS A 52 2.50 8.37 -2.37
CA LYS A 52 3.26 8.64 -1.14
C LYS A 52 3.59 7.34 -0.40
N CYS A 53 2.65 6.39 -0.29
CA CYS A 53 2.89 5.06 0.30
C CYS A 53 4.00 4.31 -0.42
N CYS A 54 3.94 4.21 -1.75
CA CYS A 54 4.98 3.53 -2.53
C CYS A 54 6.37 4.14 -2.32
N LYS A 55 6.46 5.49 -2.27
CA LYS A 55 7.72 6.18 -1.98
C LYS A 55 8.21 5.89 -0.56
N TYR A 56 7.32 5.99 0.43
CA TYR A 56 7.62 5.71 1.83
C TYR A 56 8.11 4.27 2.02
N PHE A 57 7.40 3.28 1.48
CA PHE A 57 7.76 1.86 1.59
C PHE A 57 9.10 1.54 0.93
N ASN A 58 9.39 2.13 -0.23
CA ASN A 58 10.68 1.95 -0.90
C ASN A 58 11.85 2.56 -0.11
N LEU A 59 11.65 3.75 0.48
CA LEU A 59 12.65 4.43 1.30
C LEU A 59 12.90 3.70 2.62
N CYS A 60 11.83 3.24 3.29
CA CYS A 60 11.91 2.56 4.57
C CYS A 60 12.14 1.05 4.46
N LYS A 61 12.32 0.52 3.24
CA LYS A 61 12.52 -0.91 2.95
C LYS A 61 11.46 -1.78 3.61
N ILE A 62 10.20 -1.37 3.50
CA ILE A 62 9.06 -2.10 4.06
C ILE A 62 8.80 -3.37 3.23
N PRO A 63 8.79 -4.55 3.86
CA PRO A 63 8.45 -5.82 3.21
C PRO A 63 7.02 -5.81 2.63
N ASP A 64 6.81 -6.52 1.51
CA ASP A 64 5.54 -6.52 0.77
C ASP A 64 4.35 -7.02 1.61
N ASP A 65 4.59 -8.02 2.46
CA ASP A 65 3.64 -8.62 3.39
C ASP A 65 3.19 -7.66 4.51
N GLN A 66 3.96 -6.58 4.77
CA GLN A 66 3.65 -5.60 5.81
C GLN A 66 3.00 -4.32 5.29
N LYS A 67 2.98 -4.11 3.96
CA LYS A 67 2.52 -2.86 3.35
C LYS A 67 1.05 -2.56 3.63
N VAL A 68 0.19 -3.58 3.51
CA VAL A 68 -1.25 -3.45 3.72
C VAL A 68 -1.55 -3.13 5.18
N ASP A 69 -0.92 -3.84 6.12
CA ASP A 69 -1.07 -3.59 7.55
C ASP A 69 -0.65 -2.16 7.90
N LEU A 70 0.54 -1.73 7.49
CA LEU A 70 1.04 -0.38 7.75
C LEU A 70 0.16 0.70 7.11
N ALA A 71 -0.30 0.49 5.87
CA ALA A 71 -1.19 1.44 5.22
C ALA A 71 -2.54 1.55 5.94
N SER A 72 -3.11 0.42 6.37
CA SER A 72 -4.39 0.37 7.07
C SER A 72 -4.36 1.08 8.43
N LEU A 73 -3.23 1.00 9.15
CA LEU A 73 -3.03 1.69 10.42
C LEU A 73 -3.02 3.22 10.29
N ASN A 74 -2.63 3.74 9.12
CA ASN A 74 -2.54 5.17 8.85
C ASN A 74 -3.81 5.74 8.19
N MET A 75 -4.91 4.98 8.21
CA MET A 75 -6.20 5.47 7.78
C MET A 75 -6.94 6.21 8.88
N THR A 76 -7.66 7.25 8.48
CA THR A 76 -8.35 8.17 9.38
C THR A 76 -9.78 8.42 8.90
N GLY A 77 -10.62 8.96 9.78
CA GLY A 77 -11.99 9.34 9.44
C GLY A 77 -12.81 8.19 8.81
N LYS A 78 -13.56 8.51 7.76
CA LYS A 78 -14.42 7.55 7.04
C LYS A 78 -13.61 6.44 6.38
N ALA A 79 -12.40 6.74 5.89
CA ALA A 79 -11.56 5.76 5.22
C ALA A 79 -11.18 4.58 6.12
N LYS A 80 -10.90 4.86 7.39
CA LYS A 80 -10.59 3.83 8.39
C LYS A 80 -11.71 2.80 8.52
N ASN A 81 -12.95 3.25 8.71
CA ASN A 81 -14.10 2.36 8.91
C ASN A 81 -14.36 1.47 7.69
N LEU A 82 -14.30 2.06 6.49
CA LEU A 82 -14.53 1.36 5.24
C LEU A 82 -13.46 0.28 4.99
N ILE A 83 -12.19 0.60 5.23
CA ILE A 83 -11.09 -0.34 5.01
C ILE A 83 -11.01 -1.42 6.09
N SER A 84 -11.31 -1.10 7.36
CA SER A 84 -11.46 -2.12 8.40
C SER A 84 -12.55 -3.13 8.05
N SER A 85 -13.70 -2.69 7.53
CA SER A 85 -14.76 -3.60 7.09
C SER A 85 -14.34 -4.45 5.87
N TYR A 86 -13.57 -3.88 4.96
CA TYR A 86 -13.03 -4.58 3.79
C TYR A 86 -12.05 -5.68 4.18
N LEU A 87 -11.05 -5.37 5.03
CA LEU A 87 -10.04 -6.34 5.48
C LEU A 87 -10.62 -7.42 6.39
N ALA A 88 -11.69 -7.13 7.14
CA ALA A 88 -12.39 -8.14 7.92
C ALA A 88 -13.05 -9.24 7.04
N LYS A 89 -13.32 -8.94 5.76
CA LYS A 89 -13.98 -9.86 4.81
C LYS A 89 -12.99 -10.55 3.87
N ARG A 90 -11.73 -10.13 3.84
CA ARG A 90 -10.71 -10.66 2.93
C ARG A 90 -9.40 -10.91 3.68
N SER A 91 -8.96 -12.15 3.71
CA SER A 91 -7.62 -12.51 4.17
C SER A 91 -6.61 -12.44 3.03
N ASN A 92 -5.34 -12.20 3.37
CA ASN A 92 -4.19 -12.25 2.45
C ASN A 92 -4.29 -11.31 1.24
N VAL A 93 -4.86 -10.11 1.43
CA VAL A 93 -4.86 -9.06 0.41
C VAL A 93 -3.42 -8.57 0.22
N ASP A 94 -2.89 -8.66 -1.00
CA ASP A 94 -1.59 -8.09 -1.31
C ASP A 94 -1.66 -6.58 -1.56
N TRP A 95 -0.51 -5.91 -1.61
CA TRP A 95 -0.47 -4.46 -1.80
C TRP A 95 -1.09 -4.00 -3.13
N SER A 96 -0.99 -4.81 -4.19
CA SER A 96 -1.51 -4.48 -5.52
C SER A 96 -3.04 -4.48 -5.50
N ASP A 97 -3.63 -5.55 -4.99
CA ASP A 97 -5.08 -5.69 -4.84
C ASP A 97 -5.63 -4.58 -3.94
N PHE A 98 -4.93 -4.31 -2.83
CA PHE A 98 -5.30 -3.24 -1.91
C PHE A 98 -5.34 -1.86 -2.59
N MET A 99 -4.35 -1.52 -3.41
CA MET A 99 -4.32 -0.25 -4.15
C MET A 99 -5.48 -0.11 -5.13
N ILE A 100 -5.81 -1.18 -5.86
CA ILE A 100 -6.93 -1.21 -6.81
C ILE A 100 -8.23 -1.01 -6.04
N ASP A 101 -8.40 -1.74 -4.95
CA ASP A 101 -9.59 -1.73 -4.11
C ASP A 101 -9.83 -0.37 -3.41
N VAL A 102 -8.78 0.27 -2.89
CA VAL A 102 -8.85 1.63 -2.34
C VAL A 102 -9.18 2.63 -3.45
N SER A 103 -8.51 2.51 -4.59
CA SER A 103 -8.73 3.40 -5.73
C SER A 103 -10.18 3.35 -6.22
N ALA A 104 -10.74 2.14 -6.36
CA ALA A 104 -12.12 1.95 -6.79
C ALA A 104 -13.14 2.52 -5.78
N ARG A 105 -12.94 2.28 -4.48
CA ARG A 105 -13.89 2.71 -3.45
C ARG A 105 -13.92 4.21 -3.21
N PHE A 106 -12.79 4.90 -3.37
CA PHE A 106 -12.68 6.33 -3.09
C PHE A 106 -12.61 7.23 -4.33
N MET A 107 -12.47 6.66 -5.54
CA MET A 107 -12.69 7.44 -6.78
C MET A 107 -14.18 7.61 -7.11
N ASP A 108 -15.06 6.77 -6.56
CA ASP A 108 -16.51 6.80 -6.83
C ASP A 108 -17.27 7.88 -6.01
N GLU A 109 -16.67 8.48 -4.99
CA GLU A 109 -17.28 9.62 -4.25
C GLU A 109 -17.23 10.96 -5.04
N ARG A 110 -17.00 10.91 -6.36
CA ARG A 110 -17.18 12.02 -7.29
C ARG A 110 -17.97 11.57 -8.52
N GLY A 111 -19.25 11.28 -8.30
CA GLY A 111 -20.33 11.37 -9.27
C GLY A 111 -21.40 12.30 -8.73
#